data_AF-A0A525J761-F1
#
_entry.id   AF-A0A525J761-F1
#
_cell.length_a   1.000
_cell.length_b   1.000
_cell.length_c   1.000
_cell.angle_alpha   90.00
_cell.angle_beta   90.00
_cell.angle_gamma   90.00
#
_symmetry.space_group_name_H-M   'P 1'
#
loop_
_entity.id
_entity.type
_entity.pdbx_description
1 polymer ?
#
loop_
_entity_poly.entity_id
_entity_poly.type
_entity_poly.pdbx_seq_one_letter_code
_entity_poly.pdbx_strand_id
1 'polypeptide(L)' 'MPHYYFDIKDGHRLVDPSGFNFDDDDDAIAKAEVIAIGVSLDNPAVDPERHIAVLNGAREEIFRVPVYSKPSMSTT' A
#
# COMPACT_ATOMS: atom_id res chain seq x y z
N MET A 1 -2.50 -20.29 4.83
CA MET A 1 -2.20 -18.85 4.81
C MET A 1 -1.46 -18.51 3.52
N PRO A 2 -2.16 -17.90 2.55
CA PRO A 2 -1.53 -17.32 1.38
C PRO A 2 -0.48 -16.25 1.77
N HIS A 3 0.53 -16.11 0.92
CA HIS A 3 1.60 -15.14 1.08
C HIS A 3 1.40 -13.97 0.12
N TYR A 4 1.50 -12.74 0.62
CA TYR A 4 1.23 -11.52 -0.11
C TYR A 4 2.40 -10.55 -0.04
N TYR A 5 2.55 -9.71 -1.04
CA TYR A 5 3.57 -8.67 -1.11
C TYR A 5 2.93 -7.29 -1.24
N PHE A 6 3.63 -6.27 -0.74
CA PHE A 6 3.15 -4.88 -0.72
C PHE A 6 4.16 -3.96 -1.40
N ASP A 7 3.97 -3.71 -2.68
CA ASP A 7 4.88 -2.85 -3.45
C ASP A 7 4.37 -1.42 -3.45
N ILE A 8 5.28 -0.45 -3.28
CA ILE A 8 4.93 0.97 -3.45
C ILE A 8 5.20 1.35 -4.90
N LYS A 9 4.20 1.88 -5.59
CA LYS A 9 4.38 2.53 -6.89
C LYS A 9 4.23 4.03 -6.69
N ASP A 10 5.24 4.80 -7.08
CA ASP A 10 5.32 6.27 -6.96
C ASP A 10 6.03 6.80 -8.21
N GLY A 11 5.50 6.49 -9.40
CA GLY A 11 6.21 6.58 -10.69
C GLY A 11 7.32 5.52 -10.89
N HIS A 12 7.88 5.00 -9.78
CA HIS A 12 8.80 3.86 -9.75
C HIS A 12 8.26 2.77 -8.82
N ARG A 13 8.49 1.50 -9.18
CA ARG A 13 8.09 0.35 -8.35
C ARG A 13 9.19 0.04 -7.33
N LEU A 14 8.89 0.24 -6.06
CA LEU A 14 9.69 -0.26 -4.94
C LEU A 14 9.10 -1.61 -4.49
N VAL A 15 9.87 -2.68 -4.68
CA VAL A 15 9.43 -4.05 -4.43
C VAL A 15 9.64 -4.42 -2.96
N ASP A 16 8.61 -4.99 -2.33
CA ASP A 16 8.75 -5.68 -1.04
C ASP A 16 9.22 -7.11 -1.28
N PRO A 17 10.44 -7.48 -0.84
CA PRO A 17 10.94 -8.84 -0.99
C PRO A 17 10.42 -9.80 0.09
N SER A 18 9.90 -9.28 1.22
CA SER A 18 9.65 -10.07 2.42
C SER A 18 8.23 -10.61 2.47
N GLY A 19 7.25 -9.79 2.07
CA GLY A 19 5.83 -10.15 2.13
C GLY A 19 5.34 -10.53 3.53
N PHE A 20 4.07 -10.90 3.61
CA PHE A 20 3.44 -11.37 4.83
C PHE A 20 2.43 -12.48 4.52
N ASN A 21 2.21 -13.36 5.50
CA ASN A 21 1.17 -14.40 5.41
C ASN A 21 -0.13 -13.86 6.02
N PHE A 22 -1.24 -14.02 5.31
CA PHE A 22 -2.58 -13.67 5.77
C PHE A 22 -3.52 -14.88 5.66
N ASP A 23 -4.67 -14.80 6.30
CA ASP A 23 -5.70 -15.83 6.21
C ASP A 23 -6.48 -15.70 4.89
N ASP A 24 -6.79 -14.48 4.46
CA ASP A 24 -7.47 -14.17 3.20
C ASP A 24 -7.04 -12.82 2.58
N ASP A 25 -7.66 -12.47 1.44
CA ASP A 25 -7.39 -11.24 0.69
C ASP A 25 -7.82 -9.98 1.46
N ASP A 26 -8.89 -10.04 2.26
CA ASP A 26 -9.41 -8.88 3.00
C ASP A 26 -8.41 -8.46 4.09
N ASP A 27 -7.81 -9.42 4.79
CA ASP A 27 -6.74 -9.16 5.75
C ASP A 27 -5.51 -8.52 5.10
N ALA A 28 -5.13 -8.98 3.91
CA ALA A 28 -4.03 -8.39 3.15
C ALA A 28 -4.37 -6.96 2.71
N ILE A 29 -5.61 -6.69 2.28
CA ILE A 29 -6.08 -5.35 1.92
C ILE A 29 -6.06 -4.42 3.15
N ALA A 30 -6.55 -4.88 4.31
CA ALA A 30 -6.52 -4.10 5.54
C ALA A 30 -5.07 -3.73 5.95
N LYS A 31 -4.11 -4.65 5.75
CA LYS A 31 -2.69 -4.33 5.96
C LYS A 31 -2.19 -3.26 4.99
N ALA A 32 -2.58 -3.34 3.71
CA ALA A 32 -2.17 -2.39 2.70
C ALA A 32 -2.67 -0.97 3.02
N GLU A 33 -3.86 -0.82 3.58
CA GLU A 33 -4.38 0.47 4.07
C GLU A 33 -3.52 1.04 5.20
N VAL A 34 -3.14 0.21 6.17
CA VAL A 34 -2.25 0.64 7.26
C VAL A 34 -0.89 1.10 6.72
N ILE A 35 -0.32 0.36 5.74
CA ILE A 35 0.93 0.75 5.07
C ILE A 35 0.74 2.06 4.33
N ALA A 36 -0.34 2.21 3.56
CA ALA A 36 -0.63 3.43 2.81
C ALA A 36 -0.72 4.65 3.74
N ILE A 37 -1.39 4.52 4.90
CA ILE A 37 -1.44 5.56 5.92
C ILE A 37 -0.03 5.87 6.45
N GLY A 38 0.76 4.87 6.82
CA GLY A 38 2.13 5.08 7.29
C GLY A 38 2.99 5.85 6.29
N VAL A 39 3.00 5.42 5.02
CA VAL A 39 3.73 6.06 3.92
C VAL A 39 3.24 7.50 3.69
N SER A 40 1.93 7.73 3.81
CA SER A 40 1.31 9.05 3.69
C SER A 40 1.73 10.00 4.80
N LEU A 41 1.93 9.47 6.02
CA LEU A 41 2.36 10.25 7.17
C LEU A 41 3.86 10.57 7.12
N ASP A 42 4.68 9.61 6.67
CA ASP A 42 6.15 9.70 6.62
C ASP A 42 6.65 10.62 5.50
N ASN A 43 6.09 10.49 4.30
CA ASN A 43 6.42 11.33 3.16
C ASN A 43 5.15 11.79 2.45
N PRO A 44 4.51 12.89 2.87
CA PRO A 44 3.29 13.37 2.24
C PRO A 44 3.59 13.86 0.83
N ALA A 45 2.98 13.23 -0.18
CA ALA A 45 3.06 13.61 -1.58
C ALA A 45 1.66 13.56 -2.21
N VAL A 46 1.32 14.54 -3.03
CA VAL A 46 0.06 14.53 -3.80
C VAL A 46 0.39 14.01 -5.18
N ASP A 47 0.49 12.69 -5.30
CA ASP A 47 0.72 12.01 -6.57
C ASP A 47 -0.39 10.98 -6.81
N PRO A 48 -1.23 11.15 -7.84
CA PRO A 48 -2.31 10.21 -8.16
C PRO A 48 -1.80 8.83 -8.61
N GLU A 49 -0.54 8.72 -9.04
CA GLU A 49 0.08 7.44 -9.38
C GLU A 49 0.61 6.72 -8.14
N ARG A 50 0.63 7.38 -6.98
CA ARG A 50 1.19 6.81 -5.75
C ARG A 50 0.22 5.87 -5.05
N HIS A 51 0.55 4.58 -5.01
CA HIS A 51 -0.27 3.56 -4.38
C HIS A 51 0.54 2.39 -3.84
N ILE A 52 -0.03 1.70 -2.85
CA ILE A 52 0.40 0.37 -2.42
C ILE A 52 -0.30 -0.65 -3.32
N ALA A 53 0.46 -1.46 -4.04
CA ALA A 53 -0.04 -2.60 -4.79
C ALA A 53 0.00 -3.86 -3.90
N VAL A 54 -1.14 -4.50 -3.74
CA VAL A 54 -1.28 -5.78 -3.05
C VAL A 54 -1.12 -6.89 -4.06
N LEU A 55 -0.09 -7.71 -3.88
CA LEU A 55 0.25 -8.78 -4.79
C LEU A 55 0.02 -10.14 -4.12
N ASN A 56 -0.57 -11.08 -4.85
CA ASN A 56 -0.71 -12.46 -4.40
C ASN A 56 0.65 -13.21 -4.42
N GLY A 57 0.64 -14.49 -4.03
CA GLY A 57 1.85 -15.33 -4.02
C GLY A 57 2.53 -15.51 -5.39
N ALA A 58 1.80 -15.30 -6.49
CA ALA A 58 2.34 -15.31 -7.86
C ALA A 58 2.88 -13.94 -8.32
N ARG A 59 2.89 -12.93 -7.43
CA ARG A 59 3.24 -11.53 -7.71
C ARG A 59 2.28 -10.83 -8.67
N GLU A 60 1.05 -11.32 -8.78
CA GLU A 60 -0.02 -10.67 -9.55
C GLU A 60 -0.74 -9.66 -8.65
N GLU A 61 -1.00 -8.47 -9.19
CA GLU A 61 -1.74 -7.44 -8.46
C GLU A 61 -3.21 -7.81 -8.38
N ILE A 62 -3.70 -7.92 -7.15
CA ILE A 62 -5.10 -8.22 -6.86
C ILE A 62 -5.85 -6.97 -6.36
N PHE A 63 -5.14 -6.01 -5.77
CA PHE A 63 -5.72 -4.79 -5.24
C PHE A 63 -4.70 -3.65 -5.20
N ARG A 64 -5.18 -2.41 -5.11
CA ARG A 64 -4.34 -1.23 -4.90
C ARG A 64 -4.97 -0.24 -3.94
N VAL A 65 -4.17 0.28 -3.03
CA VAL A 65 -4.56 1.31 -2.07
C VAL A 65 -3.85 2.62 -2.40
N PRO A 66 -4.57 3.71 -2.71
CA PRO A 66 -3.95 5.01 -2.95
C PRO A 66 -3.22 5.53 -1.70
N VAL A 67 -2.07 6.15 -1.91
CA VAL A 67 -1.30 6.84 -0.87
C VAL A 67 -1.56 8.33 -1.00
N TYR A 68 -2.42 8.87 -0.14
CA TYR A 68 -2.81 10.28 -0.19
C TYR A 68 -1.91 11.14 0.68
N SER A 69 -1.72 12.41 0.31
CA SER A 69 -1.20 13.37 1.28
C SER A 69 -2.13 13.49 2.48
N LYS A 70 -1.54 13.75 3.66
CA LYS A 70 -2.31 14.22 4.83
C LYS A 70 -3.34 15.25 4.33
N PRO A 71 -4.65 15.08 4.59
CA PRO A 71 -5.56 16.19 4.42
C PRO A 71 -4.95 17.33 5.23
N SER A 72 -4.76 18.49 4.60
CA SER A 72 -4.37 19.70 5.30
C SER A 72 -5.30 19.81 6.49
N MET A 73 -4.79 19.60 7.71
CA MET A 73 -5.54 19.94 8.90
C MET A 73 -5.66 21.46 8.84
N SER A 74 -6.74 21.94 8.22
CA SER A 74 -7.19 23.31 8.36
C SER A 74 -7.62 23.44 9.81
N THR A 75 -6.66 23.82 10.66
CA THR A 75 -6.94 24.28 12.02
C THR A 75 -7.84 25.51 11.86
N THR A 76 -9.14 25.34 12.13
CA THR A 76 -10.08 26.45 12.30
C THR A 76 -10.03 26.91 13.74
#